data_AF-A0A8K0CVB1-F1
#
_entry.id   AF-A0A8K0CVB1-F1
#
_cell.length_a   1.000
_cell.length_b   1.000
_cell.length_c   1.000
_cell.angle_alpha   90.00
_cell.angle_beta   90.00
_cell.angle_gamma   90.00
#
_symmetry.space_group_name_H-M   'P 1'
#
loop_
_entity.id
_entity.type
_entity.pdbx_description
1 polymer ?
#
loop_
_entity_poly.entity_id
_entity_poly.type
_entity_poly.pdbx_seq_one_letter_code
_entity_poly.pdbx_strand_id
1 'polypeptide(L)' 'SISPGYVKTEIVEANLKGSGLTTSPELEAFVKNFPAGLEAEDIAEAVLYVLATPPHVQ' A
#
# COMPACT_ATOMS: atom_id res chain seq x y z
N SER A 1 -10.24 11.26 2.00
CA SER A 1 -8.81 10.85 2.04
C SER A 1 -8.74 9.34 2.14
N ILE A 2 -7.87 8.68 1.38
CA ILE A 2 -7.70 7.21 1.40
C ILE A 2 -6.33 6.90 2.00
N SER A 3 -6.30 6.07 3.04
CA SER A 3 -5.07 5.58 3.67
C SER A 3 -5.08 4.04 3.63
N PRO A 4 -4.48 3.43 2.60
CA PRO A 4 -4.68 2.01 2.28
C PRO A 4 -3.85 1.03 3.13
N GLY A 5 -2.99 1.52 4.02
CA GLY A 5 -2.07 0.65 4.76
C GLY A 5 -1.03 0.00 3.83
N TYR A 6 -0.84 -1.32 3.93
CA TYR A 6 0.11 -2.06 3.11
C TYR A 6 -0.51 -2.50 1.78
N VAL A 7 0.06 -2.00 0.68
CA VAL A 7 -0.30 -2.35 -0.70
C VAL A 7 0.91 -2.96 -1.35
N LYS A 8 0.71 -4.02 -2.13
CA LYS A 8 1.76 -4.74 -2.86
C LYS A 8 2.23 -3.93 -4.06
N THR A 9 3.08 -2.94 -3.79
CA THR A 9 3.76 -2.14 -4.81
C THR A 9 5.25 -2.05 -4.50
N GLU A 10 6.00 -1.55 -5.46
CA GLU A 10 7.43 -1.27 -5.34
C GLU A 10 7.75 -0.18 -4.30
N ILE A 11 6.75 0.60 -3.86
CA ILE A 11 6.97 1.75 -2.98
C ILE A 11 7.56 1.34 -1.62
N VAL A 12 7.15 0.18 -1.10
CA VAL A 12 7.62 -0.30 0.20
C VAL A 12 9.08 -0.71 0.10
N GLU A 13 9.46 -1.44 -0.95
CA GLU A 13 10.85 -1.82 -1.20
C GLU A 13 11.75 -0.58 -1.42
N ALA A 14 11.28 0.37 -2.23
CA ALA A 14 12.00 1.61 -2.51
C ALA A 14 12.21 2.45 -1.25
N ASN A 15 11.17 2.61 -0.43
CA ASN A 15 11.25 3.38 0.82
C ASN A 15 12.08 2.68 1.90
N LEU A 16 11.96 1.36 2.03
CA LEU A 16 12.79 0.61 2.97
C LEU A 16 14.27 0.76 2.62
N LYS A 17 14.64 0.62 1.34
CA LYS A 17 16.02 0.82 0.86
C LYS A 17 16.52 2.24 1.14
N GLY A 18 15.70 3.26 0.93
CA GLY A 18 16.06 4.66 1.18
C GLY A 18 16.12 5.06 2.66
N SER A 19 15.37 4.37 3.53
CA SER A 19 15.26 4.69 4.96
C SER A 19 16.36 4.10 5.85
N GLY A 20 17.20 3.22 5.31
CA GLY A 20 18.22 2.47 6.08
C GLY A 20 17.64 1.34 6.96
N LEU A 21 16.32 1.13 6.93
CA LEU A 21 15.63 0.06 7.66
C LEU A 21 15.76 -1.32 7.00
N THR A 22 16.37 -1.42 5.80
CA THR A 22 16.63 -2.67 5.06
C THR A 22 17.68 -3.59 5.68
N THR A 23 18.25 -3.24 6.82
CA THR A 23 19.33 -4.02 7.43
C THR A 23 18.84 -5.25 8.21
N SER A 24 17.53 -5.38 8.45
CA SER A 24 16.92 -6.56 9.09
C SER A 24 16.37 -7.53 8.04
N PRO A 25 16.97 -8.73 7.88
CA PRO A 25 16.42 -9.79 7.05
C PRO A 25 15.02 -10.24 7.50
N GLU A 26 14.69 -10.08 8.78
CA GLU A 26 13.38 -10.42 9.34
C GLU A 26 12.30 -9.47 8.84
N LEU A 27 12.60 -8.16 8.74
CA LEU A 27 11.68 -7.17 8.21
C LEU A 27 11.44 -7.38 6.71
N GLU A 28 12.48 -7.71 5.95
CA GLU A 28 12.36 -8.02 4.53
C GLU A 28 11.51 -9.27 4.29
N ALA A 29 11.77 -10.34 5.06
CA ALA A 29 10.98 -11.56 5.01
C ALA A 29 9.53 -11.34 5.45
N PHE A 30 9.30 -10.50 6.45
CA PHE A 30 7.97 -10.12 6.91
C PHE A 30 7.20 -9.39 5.81
N VAL A 31 7.79 -8.37 5.18
CA VAL A 31 7.15 -7.60 4.11
C VAL A 31 6.89 -8.47 2.88
N LYS A 32 7.86 -9.30 2.47
CA LYS A 32 7.72 -10.14 1.27
C LYS A 32 6.71 -11.27 1.44
N ASN A 33 6.59 -11.82 2.65
CA ASN A 33 5.68 -12.92 2.93
C ASN A 33 4.40 -12.48 3.65
N PHE A 34 4.15 -11.17 3.80
CA PHE A 34 2.96 -10.70 4.50
C PHE A 34 1.72 -11.08 3.67
N PRO A 35 0.91 -12.05 4.13
CA PRO A 35 -0.12 -12.65 3.28
C PRO A 35 -1.33 -11.72 3.09
N ALA A 36 -1.43 -10.62 3.85
CA ALA A 36 -2.59 -9.74 3.94
C ALA A 36 -2.39 -8.35 3.31
N GLY A 37 -1.46 -8.21 2.35
CA GLY A 37 -1.35 -6.97 1.57
C GLY A 37 -2.46 -6.83 0.53
N LEU A 38 -2.96 -5.61 0.34
CA LEU A 38 -3.89 -5.28 -0.73
C LEU A 38 -3.17 -5.27 -2.09
N GLU A 39 -3.87 -5.62 -3.16
CA GLU A 39 -3.38 -5.41 -4.51
C GLU A 39 -3.57 -3.94 -4.92
N ALA A 40 -2.84 -3.48 -5.95
CA ALA A 40 -2.96 -2.10 -6.42
C ALA A 40 -4.37 -1.81 -6.97
N GLU A 41 -4.99 -2.82 -7.57
CA GLU A 41 -6.33 -2.79 -8.15
C GLU A 41 -7.40 -2.53 -7.08
N ASP A 42 -7.26 -3.10 -5.88
CA ASP A 42 -8.19 -2.87 -4.76
C ASP A 42 -8.29 -1.38 -4.41
N ILE A 43 -7.14 -0.67 -4.45
CA ILE A 43 -7.08 0.76 -4.16
C ILE A 43 -7.58 1.59 -5.35
N ALA A 44 -7.27 1.18 -6.57
CA ALA A 44 -7.78 1.85 -7.78
C ALA A 44 -9.31 1.83 -7.82
N GLU A 45 -9.92 0.68 -7.52
CA GLU A 45 -11.38 0.54 -7.44
C GLU A 45 -11.98 1.38 -6.31
N ALA A 46 -11.35 1.41 -5.14
CA ALA A 46 -11.79 2.27 -4.04
C ALA A 46 -11.75 3.77 -4.40
N VAL A 47 -10.70 4.22 -5.11
CA VAL A 47 -10.60 5.60 -5.62
C VAL A 47 -11.74 5.91 -6.57
N LEU A 48 -11.99 5.03 -7.55
CA LEU A 48 -13.07 5.22 -8.53
C LEU A 48 -14.45 5.24 -7.84
N TYR A 49 -14.66 4.37 -6.86
CA TYR A 49 -15.90 4.33 -6.08
C TYR A 49 -16.15 5.66 -5.37
N VAL A 50 -15.15 6.19 -4.65
CA VAL A 50 -15.29 7.47 -3.93
C VAL A 50 -15.52 8.62 -4.90
N LEU A 51 -14.78 8.68 -6.01
CA LEU A 51 -14.93 9.76 -7.00
C LEU A 51 -16.26 9.70 -7.76
N ALA A 52 -16.86 8.53 -7.90
CA ALA A 52 -18.18 8.37 -8.51
C ALA A 52 -19.33 8.86 -7.60
N THR A 53 -19.09 9.06 -6.31
CA THR A 53 -20.10 9.62 -5.40
C THR A 53 -20.39 11.09 -5.71
N PRO A 54 -21.64 11.58 -5.52
CA PRO A 54 -21.97 12.99 -5.73
C PRO A 54 -21.09 13.94 -4.90
N PRO A 55 -20.81 15.17 -5.37
CA PRO A 55 -19.88 16.09 -4.70
C PRO A 55 -20.19 16.41 -3.25
N HIS A 56 -21.45 16.27 -2.81
CA HIS A 56 -21.87 16.53 -1.43
C HIS A 56 -21.58 15.35 -0.47
N VAL A 57 -21.03 14.24 -0.97
CA VAL A 57 -20.71 13.02 -0.20
C VAL A 57 -19.20 12.87 0.05
N GLN A 58 -18.36 13.57 -0.70
CA GLN A 58 -16.89 13.44 -0.68
C GLN A 58 -16.22 14.09 0.53
#